data_AF-Q4UAF8-F1
#
_entry.id   AF-Q4UAF8-F1
#
_cell.length_a   1.000
_cell.length_b   1.000
_cell.length_c   1.000
_cell.angle_alpha   90.00
_cell.angle_beta   90.00
_cell.angle_gamma   90.00
#
_symmetry.space_group_name_H-M   'P 1'
#
loop_
_entity.id
_entity.type
_entity.pdbx_description
1 polymer ?
#
loop_
_entity_poly.entity_id
_entity_poly.type
_entity_poly.pdbx_seq_one_letter_code
_entity_poly.pdbx_strand_id
1 'polypeptide(L)'
;MIIELITICTIAVLGFNRIDISKESVINSYQTHTGYLGEIELKIIKLPHRLTVQRLDDDGKSVWKGTPTEALRELNMYFIQGKIFGLYLYSIDFFSAPNQTYFLYKKGKWKRVDKENFDYVLFDKSLLRKIGTQDNFINPNLYLIYLLIIILQLIIY
;
A
#
# COMPACT_ATOMS: atom_id res chain seq x y z
N MET A 1 -28.93 -27.60 -12.85
CA MET A 1 -28.48 -26.76 -13.99
C MET A 1 -28.57 -25.25 -13.74
N ILE A 2 -29.75 -24.61 -13.65
CA ILE A 2 -29.83 -23.13 -13.41
C ILE A 2 -29.27 -22.73 -12.04
N ILE A 3 -29.60 -23.48 -10.98
CA ILE A 3 -29.13 -23.21 -9.62
C ILE A 3 -27.60 -23.35 -9.54
N GLU A 4 -27.04 -24.40 -10.14
CA GLU A 4 -25.58 -24.61 -10.20
C GLU A 4 -24.87 -23.49 -10.97
N LEU A 5 -25.46 -23.00 -12.07
CA LEU A 5 -24.90 -21.87 -12.82
C LEU A 5 -24.88 -20.58 -11.97
N ILE A 6 -25.96 -20.30 -11.23
CA ILE A 6 -26.04 -19.14 -10.32
C ILE A 6 -25.02 -19.27 -9.19
N THR A 7 -24.87 -20.46 -8.61
CA THR A 7 -23.90 -20.73 -7.54
C THR A 7 -22.46 -20.57 -8.04
N ILE A 8 -22.13 -21.10 -9.23
CA ILE A 8 -20.80 -20.94 -9.85
C ILE A 8 -20.52 -19.47 -10.18
N CYS A 9 -21.48 -18.74 -10.74
CA CYS A 9 -21.33 -17.31 -11.01
C CYS A 9 -21.15 -16.51 -9.71
N THR A 10 -21.87 -16.85 -8.65
CA THR A 10 -21.75 -16.16 -7.35
C THR A 10 -20.41 -16.47 -6.68
N ILE A 11 -19.95 -17.73 -6.73
CA ILE A 11 -18.62 -18.12 -6.22
C ILE A 11 -17.50 -17.47 -7.04
N ALA A 12 -17.63 -17.39 -8.36
CA ALA A 12 -16.67 -16.70 -9.21
C ALA A 12 -16.62 -15.19 -8.89
N VAL A 13 -17.76 -14.52 -8.83
CA VAL A 13 -17.85 -13.10 -8.46
C VAL A 13 -17.28 -12.85 -7.05
N LEU A 14 -17.57 -13.73 -6.07
CA LEU A 14 -17.02 -13.62 -4.72
C LEU A 14 -15.51 -13.92 -4.63
N GLY A 15 -15.00 -14.80 -5.50
CA GLY A 15 -13.58 -15.16 -5.56
C GLY A 15 -12.69 -14.07 -6.16
N PHE A 16 -13.21 -13.31 -7.13
CA PHE A 16 -12.50 -12.20 -7.80
C PHE A 16 -12.65 -10.84 -7.09
N ASN A 17 -13.44 -10.76 -6.03
CA ASN A 17 -13.66 -9.53 -5.27
C ASN A 17 -12.62 -9.30 -4.16
N ARG A 18 -11.62 -10.17 -4.02
CA ARG A 18 -10.60 -10.06 -2.96
C ARG A 18 -9.19 -10.34 -3.45
N ILE A 19 -8.22 -9.67 -2.86
CA ILE A 19 -6.79 -9.95 -3.01
C ILE A 19 -6.20 -10.22 -1.64
N ASP A 20 -5.42 -11.29 -1.54
CA ASP A 20 -4.66 -11.63 -0.32
C ASP A 20 -3.17 -11.38 -0.58
N ILE A 21 -2.62 -10.34 0.01
CA ILE A 21 -1.24 -9.89 -0.23
C ILE A 21 -0.19 -10.77 0.47
N SER A 22 -0.62 -11.66 1.37
CA SER A 22 0.27 -12.66 1.96
C SER A 22 0.62 -13.78 0.97
N LYS A 23 -0.16 -13.93 -0.10
CA LYS A 23 -0.02 -15.00 -1.09
C LYS A 23 0.67 -14.48 -2.33
N GLU A 24 1.97 -14.75 -2.44
CA GLU A 24 2.78 -14.32 -3.58
C GLU A 24 2.23 -14.83 -4.93
N SER A 25 1.64 -16.03 -4.96
CA SER A 25 0.98 -16.57 -6.17
C SER A 25 -0.18 -15.71 -6.65
N VAL A 26 -0.91 -15.05 -5.73
CA VAL A 26 -2.01 -14.14 -6.07
C VAL A 26 -1.45 -12.85 -6.64
N ILE A 27 -0.41 -12.29 -6.01
CA ILE A 27 0.26 -11.07 -6.49
C ILE A 27 0.82 -11.28 -7.91
N ASN A 28 1.50 -12.41 -8.13
CA ASN A 28 2.13 -12.73 -9.40
C ASN A 28 1.12 -13.04 -10.53
N SER A 29 -0.16 -13.22 -10.21
CA SER A 29 -1.22 -13.38 -11.21
C SER A 29 -1.63 -12.06 -11.86
N TYR A 30 -1.21 -10.91 -11.31
CA TYR A 30 -1.50 -9.58 -11.82
C TYR A 30 -0.27 -8.94 -12.48
N GLN A 31 -0.52 -7.91 -13.31
CA GLN A 31 0.55 -7.10 -13.87
C GLN A 31 1.23 -6.28 -12.75
N THR A 32 2.41 -6.75 -12.35
CA THR A 32 3.20 -6.16 -11.26
C THR A 32 4.41 -5.44 -11.85
N HIS A 33 4.61 -4.19 -11.44
CA HIS A 33 5.82 -3.42 -11.74
C HIS A 33 6.62 -3.25 -10.46
N THR A 34 7.91 -3.53 -10.52
CA THR A 34 8.82 -3.37 -9.37
C THR A 34 9.70 -2.15 -9.57
N GLY A 35 9.80 -1.30 -8.56
CA GLY A 35 10.69 -0.16 -8.49
C GLY A 35 11.43 -0.13 -7.15
N TYR A 36 12.43 0.74 -7.05
CA TYR A 36 13.24 0.89 -5.83
C TYR A 36 13.42 2.37 -5.48
N LEU A 37 13.27 2.68 -4.19
CA LEU A 37 13.61 3.97 -3.61
C LEU A 37 14.62 3.75 -2.48
N GLY A 38 15.91 3.76 -2.82
CA GLY A 38 16.95 3.31 -1.89
C GLY A 38 16.80 1.81 -1.61
N GLU A 39 16.72 1.42 -0.34
CA GLU A 39 16.47 0.02 0.07
C GLU A 39 14.99 -0.37 0.06
N ILE A 40 14.09 0.57 -0.26
CA ILE A 40 12.66 0.32 -0.29
C ILE A 40 12.33 -0.28 -1.65
N GLU A 41 11.89 -1.54 -1.65
CA GLU A 41 11.28 -2.15 -2.82
C GLU A 41 9.79 -1.76 -2.88
N LEU A 42 9.36 -1.30 -4.04
CA LEU A 42 7.99 -0.94 -4.34
C LEU A 42 7.45 -1.92 -5.38
N LYS A 43 6.37 -2.63 -5.06
CA LYS A 43 5.59 -3.42 -6.01
C LYS A 43 4.27 -2.69 -6.30
N ILE A 44 4.06 -2.33 -7.57
CA ILE A 44 2.84 -1.67 -8.07
C ILE A 44 2.01 -2.72 -8.80
N ILE A 45 0.83 -3.02 -8.29
CA ILE A 45 -0.11 -3.96 -8.87
C ILE A 45 -1.25 -3.18 -9.49
N LYS A 46 -1.36 -3.24 -10.82
CA LYS A 46 -2.49 -2.64 -11.55
C LYS A 46 -3.57 -3.68 -11.78
N LEU A 47 -4.77 -3.37 -11.32
CA LEU A 47 -5.93 -4.26 -11.45
C LEU A 47 -6.70 -3.93 -12.72
N PRO A 48 -7.03 -4.94 -13.54
CA PRO A 48 -7.76 -4.72 -14.79
C PRO A 48 -9.17 -4.18 -14.49
N HIS A 49 -9.65 -3.26 -15.33
CA HIS A 49 -10.96 -2.61 -15.17
C HIS A 49 -12.15 -3.58 -15.11
N ARG A 50 -11.98 -4.80 -15.64
CA ARG A 50 -13.02 -5.86 -15.64
C ARG A 50 -13.15 -6.56 -14.28
N LEU A 51 -12.19 -6.42 -13.38
CA LEU A 51 -12.23 -7.03 -12.04
C LEU A 51 -12.70 -5.99 -11.01
N THR A 52 -13.66 -6.41 -10.18
CA THR A 52 -14.23 -5.58 -9.12
C THR A 52 -13.64 -6.03 -7.79
N VAL A 53 -12.34 -5.78 -7.58
CA VAL A 53 -11.72 -6.09 -6.28
C VAL A 53 -12.25 -5.12 -5.23
N GLN A 54 -12.98 -5.62 -4.25
CA GLN A 54 -13.61 -4.82 -3.19
C GLN A 54 -13.00 -5.09 -1.81
N ARG A 55 -12.00 -5.97 -1.74
CA ARG A 55 -11.38 -6.35 -0.47
C ARG A 55 -9.90 -6.65 -0.64
N LEU A 56 -9.11 -6.16 0.30
CA LEU A 56 -7.72 -6.49 0.49
C LEU A 56 -7.56 -7.21 1.82
N ASP A 57 -6.97 -8.39 1.79
CA ASP A 57 -6.65 -9.20 2.95
C ASP A 57 -5.12 -9.38 3.07
N ASP A 58 -4.65 -9.59 4.29
CA ASP A 58 -3.29 -10.01 4.62
C ASP A 58 -3.40 -11.18 5.61
N ASP A 59 -2.98 -12.36 5.19
CA ASP A 59 -3.10 -13.62 5.95
C ASP A 59 -4.56 -13.87 6.40
N GLY A 60 -5.49 -13.70 5.46
CA GLY A 60 -6.93 -13.84 5.68
C GLY A 60 -7.61 -12.73 6.50
N LYS A 61 -6.85 -11.75 7.02
CA LYS A 61 -7.40 -10.61 7.78
C LYS A 61 -7.64 -9.42 6.87
N SER A 62 -8.83 -8.81 6.97
CA SER A 62 -9.16 -7.64 6.16
C SER A 62 -8.32 -6.42 6.54
N VAL A 63 -7.60 -5.92 5.54
CA VAL A 63 -6.83 -4.67 5.61
C VAL A 63 -7.66 -3.51 5.10
N TRP A 64 -8.33 -3.73 3.96
CA TRP A 64 -9.21 -2.75 3.33
C TRP A 64 -10.45 -3.46 2.78
N LYS A 65 -11.57 -2.74 2.82
CA LYS A 65 -12.84 -3.16 2.25
C LYS A 65 -13.52 -1.94 1.64
N GLY A 66 -13.77 -2.00 0.34
CA GLY A 66 -14.53 -0.99 -0.38
C GLY A 66 -16.03 -1.10 -0.10
N THR A 67 -16.75 -0.04 -0.45
CA THR A 67 -18.21 -0.09 -0.57
C THR A 67 -18.65 -0.94 -1.77
N PRO A 68 -19.94 -1.31 -1.90
CA PRO A 68 -20.42 -2.02 -3.08
C PRO A 68 -20.17 -1.31 -4.41
N THR A 69 -19.94 0.01 -4.38
CA THR A 69 -19.72 0.87 -5.54
C THR A 69 -18.24 1.24 -5.71
N GLU A 70 -17.39 0.87 -4.76
CA GLU A 70 -15.96 1.13 -4.77
C GLU A 70 -15.19 -0.12 -5.20
N ALA A 71 -14.23 0.07 -6.10
CA ALA A 71 -13.38 -1.00 -6.58
C ALA A 71 -11.91 -0.55 -6.59
N LEU A 72 -11.03 -1.43 -6.10
CA LEU A 72 -9.59 -1.24 -6.13
C LEU A 72 -9.09 -1.27 -7.57
N ARG A 73 -8.15 -0.38 -7.89
CA ARG A 73 -7.58 -0.21 -9.24
C ARG A 73 -6.07 -0.29 -9.23
N GLU A 74 -5.44 0.24 -8.20
CA GLU A 74 -4.00 0.13 -8.01
C GLU A 74 -3.68 -0.13 -6.55
N LEU A 75 -2.72 -1.01 -6.33
CA LEU A 75 -2.19 -1.37 -5.04
C LEU A 75 -0.66 -1.26 -5.07
N ASN A 76 -0.12 -0.38 -4.25
CA ASN A 76 1.30 -0.17 -4.09
C ASN A 76 1.74 -0.75 -2.75
N MET A 77 2.68 -1.68 -2.81
CA MET A 77 3.20 -2.42 -1.67
C MET A 77 4.65 -2.05 -1.44
N TYR A 78 4.96 -1.57 -0.23
CA TYR A 78 6.28 -1.07 0.12
C TYR A 78 6.96 -2.05 1.07
N PHE A 79 8.16 -2.48 0.69
CA PHE A 79 8.93 -3.51 1.37
C PHE A 79 10.28 -2.98 1.82
N ILE A 80 10.75 -3.49 2.95
CA ILE A 80 12.13 -3.32 3.44
C ILE A 80 12.61 -4.69 3.89
N GLN A 81 13.75 -5.14 3.36
CA GLN A 81 14.32 -6.48 3.65
C GLN A 81 13.28 -7.60 3.46
N GLY A 82 12.51 -7.54 2.36
CA GLY A 82 11.47 -8.51 2.05
C GLY A 82 10.22 -8.45 2.94
N LYS A 83 10.14 -7.52 3.90
CA LYS A 83 8.98 -7.35 4.77
C LYS A 83 8.16 -6.15 4.34
N ILE A 84 6.87 -6.36 4.14
CA ILE A 84 5.94 -5.28 3.84
C ILE A 84 5.77 -4.37 5.06
N PHE A 85 5.83 -3.07 4.87
CA PHE A 85 5.62 -2.08 5.94
C PHE A 85 4.58 -1.03 5.60
N GLY A 86 4.26 -0.85 4.33
CA GLY A 86 3.34 0.19 3.86
C GLY A 86 2.51 -0.26 2.67
N LEU A 87 1.29 0.27 2.59
CA LEU A 87 0.37 0.10 1.47
C LEU A 87 -0.18 1.46 1.05
N TYR A 88 -0.26 1.68 -0.25
CA TYR A 88 -1.09 2.70 -0.86
C TYR A 88 -2.10 2.03 -1.78
N LEU A 89 -3.37 2.41 -1.63
CA LEU A 89 -4.48 1.90 -2.41
C LEU A 89 -5.11 3.06 -3.16
N TYR A 90 -5.32 2.86 -4.46
CA TYR A 90 -6.15 3.72 -5.29
C TYR A 90 -7.40 2.96 -5.70
N SER A 91 -8.55 3.47 -5.30
CA SER A 91 -9.87 2.92 -5.61
C SER A 91 -10.72 3.94 -6.35
N ILE A 92 -11.64 3.46 -7.16
CA ILE A 92 -12.64 4.28 -7.84
C ILE A 92 -14.00 3.89 -7.31
N ASP A 93 -14.77 4.87 -6.87
CA ASP A 93 -16.21 4.73 -6.65
C ASP A 93 -16.94 5.13 -7.94
N PHE A 94 -17.88 4.29 -8.41
CA PHE A 94 -18.64 4.58 -9.62
C PHE A 94 -19.52 5.84 -9.50
N PHE A 95 -19.76 6.34 -8.30
CA PHE A 95 -20.62 7.51 -8.04
C PHE A 95 -19.91 8.70 -7.40
N SER A 96 -18.61 8.60 -7.12
CA SER A 96 -17.86 9.69 -6.51
C SER A 96 -16.44 9.81 -7.02
N ALA A 97 -15.71 10.80 -6.50
CA ALA A 97 -14.30 10.95 -6.81
C ALA A 97 -13.50 9.70 -6.40
N PRO A 98 -12.39 9.40 -7.11
CA PRO A 98 -11.47 8.35 -6.71
C PRO A 98 -10.93 8.57 -5.30
N ASN A 99 -10.62 7.48 -4.62
CA ASN A 99 -10.18 7.48 -3.24
C ASN A 99 -8.74 6.96 -3.14
N GLN A 100 -7.96 7.59 -2.26
CA GLN A 100 -6.57 7.24 -1.96
C GLN A 100 -6.48 6.86 -0.49
N THR A 101 -6.06 5.64 -0.20
CA THR A 101 -5.97 5.13 1.16
C THR A 101 -4.57 4.62 1.46
N TYR A 102 -4.03 5.02 2.62
CA TYR A 102 -2.68 4.72 3.04
C TYR A 102 -2.71 3.88 4.32
N PHE A 103 -1.90 2.83 4.38
CA PHE A 103 -1.77 1.98 5.56
C PHE A 103 -0.31 1.74 5.92
N LEU A 104 -0.03 1.72 7.22
CA LEU A 104 1.26 1.30 7.76
C LEU A 104 1.10 0.04 8.61
N TYR A 105 2.03 -0.90 8.45
CA TYR A 105 2.09 -2.09 9.29
C TYR A 105 2.91 -1.79 10.56
N LYS A 106 2.24 -1.78 11.72
CA LYS A 106 2.88 -1.46 13.00
C LYS A 106 2.35 -2.35 14.10
N LYS A 107 3.26 -2.98 14.86
CA LYS A 107 2.92 -3.88 15.99
C LYS A 107 1.96 -5.02 15.59
N GLY A 108 2.23 -5.66 14.44
CA GLY A 108 1.46 -6.83 13.98
C GLY A 108 0.06 -6.52 13.43
N LYS A 109 -0.24 -5.26 13.12
CA LYS A 109 -1.51 -4.85 12.53
C LYS A 109 -1.34 -3.73 11.52
N TRP A 110 -2.25 -3.71 10.55
CA TRP A 110 -2.42 -2.58 9.64
C TRP A 110 -3.14 -1.44 10.34
N LYS A 111 -2.62 -0.22 10.17
CA LYS A 111 -3.26 1.01 10.63
C LYS A 111 -3.41 1.95 9.45
N ARG A 112 -4.64 2.40 9.19
CA ARG A 112 -4.90 3.49 8.23
C ARG A 112 -4.26 4.78 8.75
N VAL A 113 -3.59 5.49 7.86
CA VAL A 113 -2.98 6.80 8.13
C VAL A 113 -3.37 7.78 7.03
N ASP A 114 -3.18 9.07 7.28
CA ASP A 114 -3.22 10.07 6.22
C ASP A 114 -1.94 10.01 5.36
N LYS A 115 -1.98 10.75 4.24
CA LYS A 115 -0.87 10.82 3.29
C LYS A 115 0.40 11.40 3.92
N GLU A 116 0.28 12.47 4.70
CA GLU A 116 1.43 13.16 5.31
C GLU A 116 2.22 12.24 6.24
N ASN A 117 1.52 11.51 7.12
CA ASN A 117 2.14 10.52 8.00
C ASN A 117 2.73 9.34 7.22
N PHE A 118 2.12 8.94 6.11
CA PHE A 118 2.65 7.89 5.25
C PHE A 118 3.95 8.33 4.58
N ASP A 119 3.95 9.51 3.95
CA ASP A 119 5.08 10.11 3.27
C ASP A 119 6.23 10.36 4.25
N TYR A 120 5.93 10.83 5.46
CA TYR A 120 6.90 10.98 6.54
C TYR A 120 7.63 9.67 6.85
N VAL A 121 6.89 8.57 7.02
CA VAL A 121 7.48 7.26 7.33
C VAL A 121 8.24 6.68 6.14
N LEU A 122 7.75 6.90 4.92
CA LEU A 122 8.43 6.48 3.69
C LEU A 122 9.79 7.20 3.57
N PHE A 123 9.79 8.51 3.78
CA PHE A 123 10.99 9.35 3.76
C PHE A 123 11.98 8.94 4.86
N ASP A 124 11.51 8.86 6.11
CA ASP A 124 12.30 8.45 7.28
C ASP A 124 13.01 7.11 7.03
N LYS A 125 12.27 6.11 6.53
CA LYS A 125 12.83 4.79 6.21
C LYS A 125 13.81 4.81 5.04
N SER A 126 13.60 5.67 4.05
CA SER A 126 14.50 5.81 2.90
C SER A 126 15.82 6.51 3.27
N LEU A 127 15.81 7.36 4.31
CA LEU A 127 16.96 8.15 4.78
C LEU A 127 17.72 7.50 5.93
N LEU A 128 17.04 7.05 6.99
CA LEU A 128 17.68 6.50 8.19
C LEU A 128 18.58 5.31 7.90
N ARG A 129 18.32 4.56 6.82
CA ARG A 129 19.17 3.42 6.43
C ARG A 129 20.38 3.79 5.58
N LYS A 130 20.33 4.86 4.80
CA LYS A 130 21.54 5.42 4.17
C LYS A 130 22.56 5.89 5.22
N ILE A 131 22.06 6.31 6.38
CA ILE A 131 22.87 6.81 7.49
C ILE A 131 23.29 5.67 8.44
N GLY A 132 22.44 4.64 8.62
CA GLY A 132 22.72 3.48 9.47
C GLY A 132 23.71 2.45 8.94
N THR A 133 24.21 2.63 7.70
CA THR A 133 25.34 1.85 7.15
C THR A 133 26.71 2.51 7.36
N GLN A 134 26.77 3.66 8.03
CA GLN A 134 28.02 4.22 8.56
C GLN A 134 27.89 4.34 10.08
N ASP A 135 28.86 3.75 10.77
CA ASP A 135 28.90 3.53 12.21
C ASP A 135 28.43 4.70 13.08
N ASN A 136 27.65 4.35 14.12
CA ASN A 136 27.52 5.07 15.41
C ASN A 136 27.83 6.57 15.39
N PHE A 137 26.94 7.44 14.90
CA PHE A 137 26.83 8.81 15.43
C PHE A 137 25.46 9.40 15.05
N ILE A 138 24.66 9.77 16.06
CA ILE A 138 23.64 10.80 15.87
C ILE A 138 24.41 12.09 15.61
N ASN A 139 24.67 12.40 14.33
CA ASN A 139 25.40 13.60 13.96
C ASN A 139 24.46 14.80 14.11
N PRO A 140 24.73 15.76 15.02
CA PRO A 140 23.84 16.89 15.30
C PRO A 140 23.56 17.77 14.06
N ASN A 141 24.41 17.70 13.03
CA ASN A 141 24.18 18.37 11.74
C ASN A 141 22.97 17.81 10.95
N LEU A 142 22.58 16.57 11.17
CA LEU A 142 21.42 15.96 10.50
C LEU A 142 20.09 16.40 11.13
N TYR A 143 20.07 16.66 12.45
CA TYR A 143 18.93 17.29 13.11
C TYR A 143 18.71 18.71 12.57
N LEU A 144 19.79 19.43 12.27
CA LEU A 144 19.73 20.74 11.62
C LEU A 144 19.18 20.67 10.19
N ILE A 145 19.57 19.68 9.38
CA ILE A 145 19.00 19.48 8.04
C ILE A 145 17.50 19.15 8.13
N TYR A 146 17.11 18.30 9.09
CA TYR A 146 15.71 17.95 9.34
C TYR A 146 14.89 19.17 9.77
N LEU A 147 15.44 20.01 10.66
CA LEU A 147 14.84 21.29 11.05
C LEU A 147 14.73 22.22 9.84
N LEU A 148 15.75 22.27 8.98
CA LEU A 148 15.78 23.14 7.80
C LEU A 148 14.70 22.74 6.77
N ILE A 149 14.51 21.45 6.53
CA ILE A 149 13.50 20.94 5.59
C ILE A 149 12.09 21.23 6.13
N ILE A 150 11.85 21.04 7.43
CA ILE A 150 10.56 21.37 8.06
C ILE A 150 10.31 22.88 8.00
N ILE A 151 11.32 23.71 8.29
CA ILE A 151 11.22 25.17 8.19
C ILE A 151 10.95 25.61 6.74
N LEU A 152 11.63 25.02 5.76
CA LEU A 152 11.38 25.31 4.34
C LEU A 152 9.96 24.93 3.90
N GLN A 153 9.41 23.81 4.39
CA GLN A 153 8.03 23.42 4.12
C GLN A 153 7.01 24.37 4.76
N LEU A 154 7.32 24.94 5.93
CA LEU A 154 6.48 25.92 6.63
C LEU A 154 6.55 27.34 6.05
N ILE A 155 7.59 27.68 5.28
CA ILE A 155 7.75 28.99 4.64
C ILE A 155 7.12 29.02 3.23
N ILE A 156 6.96 27.86 2.60
CA ILE A 156 6.39 27.72 1.24
C ILE A 156 4.85 27.63 1.27
N TYR A 157 4.24 27.53 2.45
CA TYR A 157 2.80 27.72 2.70
C TYR A 157 2.54 29.05 3.41
#